data_AF-N0CSJ4-F1
#
_entry.id   AF-N0CSJ4-F1
#
_cell.length_a   1.000
_cell.length_b   1.000
_cell.length_c   1.000
_cell.angle_alpha   90.00
_cell.angle_beta   90.00
_cell.angle_gamma   90.00
#
_symmetry.space_group_name_H-M   'P 1'
#
loop_
_entity.id
_entity.type
_entity.pdbx_description
1 polymer ?
#
loop_
_entity_poly.entity_id
_entity_poly.type
_entity_poly.pdbx_seq_one_letter_code
_entity_poly.pdbx_strand_id
1 'polypeptide(L)'
;MSAVTKEKREKQLAVVRERAGQGIADTVIAEELGVHPRTVLRIRQRHDIPSLWQRPAPSAGCGSVAQYQKRGCRCTVCVAAHNARHVEGRRGRVARRDTATFVHGVNGYRNWNCRCAKCKAEASAASARERAARRARGASR
;
A
#
# COMPACT_ATOMS: atom_id res chain seq x y z
N MET A 1 21.79 -13.18 -14.77
CA MET A 1 20.75 -12.20 -15.19
C MET A 1 21.07 -11.81 -16.62
N SER A 2 20.16 -12.06 -17.57
CA SER A 2 20.40 -11.79 -19.00
C SER A 2 20.55 -10.29 -19.27
N ALA A 3 21.46 -9.89 -20.17
CA ALA A 3 21.77 -8.50 -20.51
C ALA A 3 20.53 -7.64 -20.83
N VAL A 4 19.54 -8.23 -21.49
CA VAL A 4 18.22 -7.63 -21.80
C VAL A 4 17.48 -7.11 -20.55
N THR A 5 17.63 -7.79 -19.41
CA THR A 5 16.99 -7.37 -18.15
C THR A 5 17.70 -6.21 -17.47
N LYS A 6 19.00 -6.04 -17.73
CA LYS A 6 19.81 -4.93 -17.21
C LYS A 6 19.52 -3.65 -17.99
N GLU A 7 19.55 -3.72 -19.31
CA GLU A 7 19.24 -2.59 -20.20
C GLU A 7 17.82 -2.04 -19.96
N LYS A 8 16.83 -2.94 -19.78
CA LYS A 8 15.47 -2.54 -19.42
C LYS A 8 15.41 -1.77 -18.09
N ARG A 9 16.19 -2.18 -17.08
CA ARG A 9 16.23 -1.51 -15.77
C ARG A 9 16.91 -0.15 -15.84
N GLU A 10 17.96 -0.03 -16.65
CA GLU A 10 18.66 1.25 -16.89
C GLU A 10 17.74 2.25 -17.59
N LYS A 11 17.01 1.80 -18.63
CA LYS A 11 15.97 2.61 -19.29
C LYS A 11 14.88 3.06 -18.32
N GLN A 12 14.36 2.14 -17.49
CA GLN A 12 13.37 2.49 -16.45
C GLN A 12 13.91 3.51 -15.46
N LEU A 13 15.17 3.35 -15.01
CA LEU A 13 15.80 4.30 -14.08
C LEU A 13 15.92 5.70 -14.69
N ALA A 14 16.34 5.80 -15.97
CA ALA A 14 16.48 7.06 -16.67
C ALA A 14 15.14 7.80 -16.74
N VAL A 15 14.08 7.13 -17.21
CA VAL A 15 12.73 7.71 -17.29
C VAL A 15 12.21 8.13 -15.92
N VAL A 16 12.36 7.27 -14.90
CA VAL A 16 11.91 7.60 -13.53
C VAL A 16 12.63 8.83 -12.99
N ARG A 17 13.94 8.96 -13.21
CA ARG A 17 14.71 10.12 -12.75
C ARG A 17 14.25 11.41 -13.43
N GLU A 18 14.10 11.37 -14.75
CA GLU A 18 13.66 12.52 -15.54
C GLU A 18 12.24 12.96 -15.13
N ARG A 19 11.27 12.05 -15.18
CA ARG A 19 9.86 12.37 -14.91
C ARG A 19 9.62 12.78 -13.46
N ALA A 20 10.29 12.15 -12.49
CA ALA A 20 10.20 12.56 -11.10
C ALA A 20 10.78 13.97 -10.88
N GLY A 21 11.84 14.33 -11.62
CA GLY A 21 12.41 15.68 -11.67
C GLY A 21 11.50 16.71 -12.35
N GLN A 22 10.60 16.29 -13.23
CA GLN A 22 9.54 17.14 -13.78
C GLN A 22 8.33 17.29 -12.84
N GLY A 23 8.35 16.65 -11.67
CA GLY A 23 7.23 16.66 -10.72
C GLY A 23 6.04 15.81 -11.17
N ILE A 24 6.24 14.89 -12.10
CA ILE A 24 5.19 13.97 -12.56
C ILE A 24 4.88 12.93 -11.48
N ALA A 25 3.61 12.59 -11.33
CA ALA A 25 3.16 11.60 -10.36
C ALA A 25 3.63 10.19 -10.73
N ASP A 26 4.04 9.39 -9.75
CA ASP A 26 4.49 8.00 -9.93
C ASP A 26 3.49 7.13 -10.70
N THR A 27 2.18 7.41 -10.62
CA THR A 27 1.15 6.67 -11.36
C THR A 27 1.25 6.91 -12.86
N VAL A 28 1.51 8.15 -13.28
CA VAL A 28 1.66 8.51 -14.69
C VAL A 28 2.96 7.96 -15.25
N ILE A 29 4.05 8.04 -14.48
CA ILE A 29 5.35 7.43 -14.85
C ILE A 29 5.19 5.91 -15.03
N ALA A 30 4.38 5.28 -14.19
CA ALA A 30 4.14 3.85 -14.27
C ALA A 30 3.32 3.45 -15.50
N GLU A 31 2.31 4.24 -15.86
CA GLU A 31 1.53 4.09 -17.09
C GLU A 31 2.42 4.22 -18.32
N GLU A 32 3.27 5.26 -18.38
CA GLU A 32 4.23 5.48 -19.47
C GLU A 32 5.20 4.28 -19.64
N LEU A 33 5.66 3.72 -18.51
CA LEU A 33 6.58 2.58 -18.52
C LEU A 33 5.88 1.22 -18.67
N GLY A 34 4.55 1.17 -18.70
CA GLY A 34 3.79 -0.09 -18.69
C GLY A 34 4.10 -0.98 -17.48
N VAL A 35 4.38 -0.37 -16.32
CA VAL A 35 4.70 -1.08 -15.08
C VAL A 35 3.72 -0.72 -13.97
N HIS A 36 3.75 -1.50 -12.89
CA HIS A 36 2.98 -1.18 -11.69
C HIS A 36 3.59 0.05 -10.96
N PRO A 37 2.81 0.99 -10.40
CA PRO A 37 3.33 2.18 -9.69
C PRO A 37 4.32 1.87 -8.55
N ARG A 38 4.11 0.73 -7.88
CA ARG A 38 5.04 0.22 -6.85
C ARG A 38 6.45 -0.06 -7.39
N THR A 39 6.60 -0.35 -8.68
CA THR A 39 7.90 -0.52 -9.33
C THR A 39 8.62 0.82 -9.43
N VAL A 40 7.94 1.87 -9.88
CA VAL A 40 8.47 3.25 -9.92
C VAL A 40 8.90 3.69 -8.51
N LEU A 41 8.02 3.53 -7.51
CA LEU A 41 8.35 3.84 -6.11
C LEU A 41 9.61 3.12 -5.62
N ARG A 42 9.77 1.83 -5.94
CA ARG A 42 10.95 1.05 -5.55
C ARG A 42 12.22 1.50 -6.26
N ILE A 43 12.14 1.87 -7.54
CA ILE A 43 13.28 2.43 -8.28
C ILE A 43 13.70 3.73 -7.60
N ARG A 44 12.74 4.62 -7.31
CA ARG A 44 13.01 5.89 -6.65
C ARG A 44 13.66 5.71 -5.28
N GLN A 45 13.11 4.86 -4.43
CA GLN A 45 13.66 4.56 -3.10
C GLN A 45 15.05 3.93 -3.14
N ARG A 46 15.33 3.07 -4.14
CA ARG A 46 16.63 2.41 -4.28
C ARG A 46 17.74 3.34 -4.74
N HIS A 47 17.38 4.37 -5.50
CA HIS A 47 18.31 5.29 -6.16
C HIS A 47 18.19 6.72 -5.61
N ASP A 48 17.55 6.88 -4.44
CA ASP A 48 17.35 8.15 -3.73
C ASP A 48 16.78 9.28 -4.62
N ILE A 49 15.84 8.95 -5.49
CA ILE A 49 15.20 9.91 -6.40
C ILE A 49 14.02 10.59 -5.69
N PRO A 50 14.09 11.90 -5.41
CA PRO A 50 13.03 12.63 -4.73
C PRO A 50 11.76 12.72 -5.59
N SER A 51 10.61 12.96 -4.94
CA SER A 51 9.35 13.22 -5.63
C SER A 51 9.20 14.72 -5.68
N LEU A 52 9.27 15.33 -6.86
CA LEU A 52 8.90 16.73 -6.99
C LEU A 52 7.39 16.91 -7.19
N TRP A 53 6.65 15.79 -7.30
CA TRP A 53 5.19 15.82 -7.36
C TRP A 53 4.62 16.43 -6.08
N GLN A 54 3.88 17.52 -6.25
CA GLN A 54 3.17 18.20 -5.19
C GLN A 54 1.70 17.79 -5.19
N ARG A 55 1.14 17.67 -3.98
CA ARG A 55 -0.30 17.47 -3.83
C ARG A 55 -1.03 18.77 -4.21
N PRO A 56 -2.22 18.68 -4.83
CA PRO A 56 -3.01 19.86 -5.12
C PRO A 56 -3.40 20.58 -3.82
N ALA A 57 -3.47 21.91 -3.91
CA ALA A 57 -3.93 22.76 -2.82
C ALA A 57 -5.38 22.43 -2.44
N PRO A 58 -5.78 22.60 -1.17
CA PRO A 58 -7.16 22.42 -0.76
C PRO A 58 -8.05 23.52 -1.35
N SER A 59 -9.24 23.14 -1.83
CA SER A 59 -10.30 24.08 -2.23
C SER A 59 -11.32 24.27 -1.10
N ALA A 60 -12.19 25.27 -1.25
CA ALA A 60 -13.39 25.39 -0.41
C ALA A 60 -14.19 24.07 -0.42
N GLY A 61 -14.60 23.59 0.75
CA GLY A 61 -15.32 22.32 0.92
C GLY A 61 -14.46 21.05 1.01
N CYS A 62 -13.13 21.16 0.97
CA CYS A 62 -12.20 20.07 1.27
C CYS A 62 -12.13 19.75 2.77
N GLY A 63 -11.48 18.63 3.13
CA GLY A 63 -11.18 18.27 4.52
C GLY A 63 -12.05 17.14 5.10
N SER A 64 -12.89 16.50 4.29
CA SER A 64 -13.70 15.37 4.72
C SER A 64 -13.34 14.07 4.00
N VAL A 65 -13.66 12.94 4.65
CA VAL A 65 -13.51 11.61 4.07
C VAL A 65 -14.39 11.43 2.83
N ALA A 66 -15.57 12.06 2.81
CA ALA A 66 -16.48 12.01 1.67
C ALA A 66 -15.86 12.65 0.41
N GLN A 67 -15.14 13.76 0.57
CA GLN A 67 -14.42 14.38 -0.55
C GLN A 67 -13.33 13.47 -1.11
N TYR A 68 -12.60 12.77 -0.24
CA TYR A 68 -11.60 11.80 -0.67
C TYR A 68 -12.22 10.60 -1.42
N GLN A 69 -13.29 10.01 -0.86
CA GLN A 69 -13.84 8.74 -1.36
C GLN A 69 -14.83 8.92 -2.52
N LYS A 70 -15.77 9.87 -2.41
CA LYS A 70 -16.85 10.06 -3.38
C LYS A 70 -16.46 11.01 -4.51
N ARG A 71 -15.68 12.04 -4.20
CA ARG A 71 -15.27 13.07 -5.17
C ARG A 71 -13.85 12.90 -5.69
N GLY A 72 -13.11 11.90 -5.19
CA GLY A 72 -11.75 11.58 -5.67
C GLY A 72 -10.69 12.60 -5.27
N CYS A 73 -10.97 13.55 -4.37
CA CYS A 73 -10.02 14.59 -4.00
C CYS A 73 -8.75 13.99 -3.34
N ARG A 74 -7.56 14.48 -3.75
CA ARG A 74 -6.25 14.01 -3.27
C ARG A 74 -5.39 15.12 -2.64
N CYS A 75 -6.00 16.28 -2.35
CA CYS A 75 -5.33 17.36 -1.62
C CYS A 75 -4.90 16.91 -0.22
N THR A 76 -3.98 17.65 0.38
CA THR A 76 -3.36 17.34 1.68
C THR A 76 -4.40 17.11 2.77
N VAL A 77 -5.39 18.00 2.91
CA VAL A 77 -6.41 17.92 3.99
C VAL A 77 -7.38 16.75 3.81
N CYS A 78 -7.78 16.42 2.58
CA CYS A 78 -8.66 15.27 2.30
C CYS A 78 -7.94 13.93 2.55
N VAL A 79 -6.66 13.86 2.20
CA VAL A 79 -5.81 12.70 2.47
C VAL A 79 -5.59 12.55 3.97
N ALA A 80 -5.32 13.65 4.67
CA ALA A 80 -5.18 13.66 6.12
C ALA A 80 -6.46 13.17 6.82
N ALA A 81 -7.63 13.68 6.43
CA ALA A 81 -8.92 13.24 6.98
C ALA A 81 -9.17 11.74 6.74
N HIS A 82 -8.90 11.25 5.53
CA HIS A 82 -9.01 9.83 5.22
C HIS A 82 -8.06 8.97 6.07
N ASN A 83 -6.81 9.40 6.23
CA ASN A 83 -5.81 8.71 7.05
C ASN A 83 -6.19 8.71 8.54
N ALA A 84 -6.68 9.83 9.06
CA ALA A 84 -7.16 9.96 10.43
C ALA A 84 -8.27 8.94 10.74
N ARG A 85 -9.24 8.77 9.83
CA ARG A 85 -10.29 7.74 9.98
C ARG A 85 -9.71 6.32 10.09
N HIS A 86 -8.69 5.98 9.29
CA HIS A 86 -8.05 4.66 9.36
C HIS A 86 -7.27 4.45 10.65
N VAL A 87 -6.57 5.49 11.11
CA VAL A 87 -5.86 5.48 12.40
C VAL A 87 -6.86 5.27 13.54
N GLU A 88 -7.97 6.01 13.54
CA GLU A 88 -9.02 5.89 14.54
C GLU A 88 -9.67 4.49 14.53
N GLY A 89 -10.04 4.00 13.34
CA GLY A 89 -10.57 2.64 13.21
C GLY A 89 -9.59 1.58 13.72
N ARG A 90 -8.27 1.76 13.52
CA ARG A 90 -7.24 0.87 14.07
C ARG A 90 -7.16 0.98 15.60
N ARG A 91 -7.14 2.20 16.15
CA ARG A 91 -7.12 2.45 17.60
C ARG A 91 -8.32 1.81 18.27
N GLY A 92 -9.52 2.00 17.74
CA GLY A 92 -10.74 1.40 18.28
C GLY A 92 -10.75 -0.13 18.25
N ARG A 93 -10.06 -0.78 17.30
CA ARG A 93 -9.92 -2.25 17.29
C ARG A 93 -8.91 -2.75 18.32
N VAL A 94 -7.85 -1.98 18.58
CA VAL A 94 -6.87 -2.30 19.63
C VAL A 94 -7.48 -2.09 21.02
N ALA A 95 -8.15 -0.97 21.27
CA ALA A 95 -8.76 -0.67 22.57
C ALA A 95 -9.81 -1.72 22.99
N ARG A 96 -10.54 -2.27 22.03
CA ARG A 96 -11.53 -3.34 22.26
C ARG A 96 -10.91 -4.72 22.50
N ARG A 97 -9.60 -4.91 22.31
CA ARG A 97 -8.98 -6.25 22.41
C ARG A 97 -9.22 -6.93 23.77
N ASP A 98 -9.15 -6.15 24.85
CA ASP A 98 -9.13 -6.70 26.21
C ASP A 98 -10.55 -6.89 26.78
N THR A 99 -11.56 -6.26 26.17
CA THR A 99 -12.97 -6.32 26.61
C THR A 99 -13.91 -6.95 25.59
N ALA A 100 -13.43 -7.27 24.37
CA ALA A 100 -14.31 -7.76 23.32
C ALA A 100 -14.51 -9.28 23.37
N THR A 101 -15.76 -9.67 23.15
CA THR A 101 -16.27 -11.04 23.10
C THR A 101 -16.14 -11.69 21.71
N PHE A 102 -15.29 -11.15 20.83
CA PHE A 102 -15.17 -11.69 19.47
C PHE A 102 -14.54 -13.09 19.47
N VAL A 103 -14.83 -13.86 18.42
CA VAL A 103 -14.28 -15.21 18.25
C VAL A 103 -12.76 -15.15 18.01
N HIS A 104 -11.99 -15.74 18.94
CA HIS A 104 -10.55 -15.89 18.82
C HIS A 104 -10.17 -16.84 17.68
N GLY A 105 -8.98 -16.63 17.11
CA GLY A 105 -8.46 -17.39 15.98
C GLY A 105 -8.00 -16.47 14.85
N VAL A 106 -8.08 -16.95 13.61
CA VAL A 106 -7.69 -16.18 12.41
C VAL A 106 -8.42 -14.83 12.32
N ASN A 107 -9.72 -14.81 12.65
CA ASN A 107 -10.56 -13.60 12.61
C ASN A 107 -10.11 -12.57 13.67
N GLY A 108 -9.96 -13.01 14.92
CA GLY A 108 -9.41 -12.20 16.01
C GLY A 108 -8.03 -11.60 15.67
N TYR A 109 -7.15 -12.36 15.00
CA TYR A 109 -5.84 -11.87 14.59
C TYR A 109 -5.89 -10.81 13.47
N ARG A 110 -6.67 -11.05 12.42
CA ARG A 110 -6.71 -10.22 11.21
C ARG A 110 -7.52 -8.94 11.40
N ASN A 111 -8.70 -9.07 12.01
CA ASN A 111 -9.65 -7.97 12.11
C ASN A 111 -9.45 -7.19 13.40
N TRP A 112 -9.33 -7.89 14.53
CA TRP A 112 -9.29 -7.27 15.86
C TRP A 112 -7.88 -7.01 16.40
N ASN A 113 -6.85 -7.30 15.60
CA ASN A 113 -5.44 -7.14 16.00
C ASN A 113 -5.10 -7.88 17.31
N CYS A 114 -5.83 -8.96 17.65
CA CYS A 114 -5.56 -9.78 18.81
C CYS A 114 -4.27 -10.59 18.59
N ARG A 115 -3.33 -10.49 19.54
CA ARG A 115 -2.02 -11.15 19.47
C ARG A 115 -1.81 -12.23 20.54
N CYS A 116 -2.89 -12.75 21.13
CA CYS A 116 -2.80 -13.88 22.08
C CYS A 116 -2.26 -15.15 21.38
N ALA A 117 -1.81 -16.13 22.17
CA ALA A 117 -1.18 -17.35 21.65
C ALA A 117 -2.06 -18.09 20.62
N LYS A 118 -3.34 -18.32 20.93
CA LYS A 118 -4.31 -18.96 20.02
C LYS A 118 -4.44 -18.24 18.68
N CYS A 119 -4.71 -16.94 18.71
CA CYS A 119 -4.84 -16.11 17.50
C CYS A 119 -3.56 -16.14 16.65
N LYS A 120 -2.38 -16.08 17.29
CA LYS A 120 -1.08 -16.17 16.58
C LYS A 120 -0.87 -17.54 15.93
N ALA A 121 -1.13 -18.62 16.67
CA ALA A 121 -0.93 -19.99 16.20
C ALA A 121 -1.83 -20.29 15.00
N GLU A 122 -3.13 -19.99 15.10
CA GLU A 122 -4.09 -20.23 14.02
C GLU A 122 -3.81 -19.37 12.78
N ALA A 123 -3.44 -18.09 12.97
CA ALA A 123 -3.06 -17.22 11.86
C ALA A 123 -1.80 -17.74 11.13
N SER A 124 -0.80 -18.21 11.88
CA SER A 124 0.41 -18.83 11.31
C SER A 124 0.07 -20.08 10.49
N ALA A 125 -0.75 -20.98 11.06
CA ALA A 125 -1.21 -22.18 10.38
C ALA A 125 -1.99 -21.86 9.09
N ALA A 126 -2.89 -20.87 9.14
CA ALA A 126 -3.62 -20.40 7.96
C ALA A 126 -2.68 -19.87 6.86
N SER A 127 -1.70 -19.04 7.22
CA SER A 127 -0.71 -18.54 6.26
C SER A 127 0.22 -19.62 5.71
N ALA A 128 0.50 -20.69 6.47
CA ALA A 128 1.22 -21.86 5.97
C ALA A 128 0.40 -22.60 4.89
N ARG A 129 -0.90 -22.86 5.16
CA ARG A 129 -1.82 -23.47 4.19
C ARG A 129 -1.94 -22.66 2.90
N GLU A 130 -2.10 -21.34 3.01
CA GLU A 130 -2.18 -20.45 1.84
C GLU A 130 -0.89 -20.44 1.01
N ARG A 131 0.29 -20.55 1.65
CA ARG A 131 1.57 -20.65 0.95
C ARG A 131 1.72 -21.99 0.24
N ALA A 132 1.36 -23.09 0.89
CA ALA A 132 1.37 -24.43 0.29
C ALA A 132 0.45 -24.49 -0.94
N ALA A 133 -0.79 -23.99 -0.82
CA ALA A 133 -1.74 -23.95 -1.93
C ALA A 133 -1.25 -23.09 -3.12
N ARG A 134 -0.58 -21.96 -2.85
CA ARG A 134 0.05 -21.15 -3.90
C ARG A 134 1.18 -21.88 -4.60
N ARG A 135 2.02 -22.60 -3.86
CA ARG A 135 3.10 -23.42 -4.43
C ARG A 135 2.53 -24.54 -5.30
N ALA A 136 1.51 -25.23 -4.83
CA ALA A 136 0.83 -26.26 -5.63
C ALA A 136 0.29 -25.68 -6.95
N ARG A 137 -0.44 -24.56 -6.90
CA ARG A 137 -0.94 -23.88 -8.12
C ARG A 137 0.17 -23.39 -9.05
N GLY A 138 1.28 -22.94 -8.50
CA GLY A 138 2.43 -22.46 -9.27
C GLY A 138 3.28 -23.59 -9.86
N ALA A 139 3.22 -24.80 -9.29
CA ALA A 139 3.88 -25.99 -9.81
C ALA A 139 3.04 -26.71 -10.88
N SER A 140 1.73 -26.42 -10.95
CA SER A 140 0.82 -26.91 -11.99
C SER A 140 0.74 -26.01 -13.24
N ARG A 141 1.60 -24.98 -13.35
CA ARG A 141 1.77 -24.13 -14.54
C ARG A 141 3.17 -24.31 -15.09
#